data_AF-A0A2N2SDJ1-F1
#
_entry.id   AF-A0A2N2SDJ1-F1
#
_cell.length_a   1.000
_cell.length_b   1.000
_cell.length_c   1.000
_cell.angle_alpha   90.00
_cell.angle_beta   90.00
_cell.angle_gamma   90.00
#
_symmetry.space_group_name_H-M   'P 1'
#
loop_
_entity.id
_entity.type
_entity.pdbx_description
1 polymer ?
#
loop_
_entity_poly.entity_id
_entity_poly.type
_entity_poly.pdbx_seq_one_letter_code
_entity_poly.pdbx_strand_id
1 'polypeptide(L)'
;MHARPTILLPLVLLAILAMLTFWIDYSVQAPEPKVDGSNRHDPDYVLNNFITTRSDEKGDLRYRLTAEEMRHYPDDDTTELELPHFTRFEIGKPFTLIEGKKGFVSSDADKIEFVGDVKVVRQAYNGKGEMVVLTDRLDVFPDDERAVTDRPVVITQEPKTVIHATGMIYDKKNQTVQLMNRVKAHYEKPKMDISSTPNDLNRRAADAMRLELDMNATANQIDRRVRPAGAVQPEIKLNLSKDID
;
A
#
# COMPACT_ATOMS: atom_id res chain seq x y z
N MET A 1 -65.62 30.64 58.96
CA MET A 1 -64.55 29.83 59.59
C MET A 1 -63.25 30.62 59.52
N HIS A 2 -62.72 31.08 60.66
CA HIS A 2 -61.44 31.80 60.67
C HIS A 2 -60.30 30.78 60.77
N ALA A 3 -59.59 30.55 59.65
CA ALA A 3 -58.36 29.77 59.68
C ALA A 3 -57.36 30.47 60.60
N ARG A 4 -56.90 29.78 61.66
CA ARG A 4 -55.97 30.37 62.62
C ARG A 4 -54.62 30.59 61.92
N PRO A 5 -54.09 31.84 61.85
CA PRO A 5 -52.86 32.13 61.11
C PRO A 5 -51.64 31.34 61.61
N THR A 6 -51.66 30.94 62.88
CA THR A 6 -50.70 30.05 63.53
C THR A 6 -50.53 28.69 62.84
N ILE A 7 -51.55 28.18 62.12
CA ILE A 7 -51.52 26.90 61.40
C ILE A 7 -51.12 27.10 59.94
N LEU A 8 -51.43 28.26 59.35
CA LEU A 8 -51.06 28.58 57.97
C LEU A 8 -49.55 28.79 57.80
N LEU A 9 -48.89 29.44 58.76
CA LEU A 9 -47.45 29.68 58.74
C LEU A 9 -46.60 28.39 58.58
N PRO A 10 -46.72 27.35 59.43
CA PRO A 10 -45.94 26.12 59.28
C PRO A 10 -46.29 25.34 58.01
N LEU A 11 -47.54 25.44 57.53
CA LEU A 11 -47.97 24.75 56.30
C LEU A 11 -47.35 25.37 55.05
N VAL A 12 -47.28 26.72 54.98
CA VAL A 12 -46.56 27.44 53.91
C VAL A 12 -45.07 27.16 53.96
N LEU A 13 -44.48 27.13 55.17
CA LEU A 13 -43.05 26.80 55.34
C LEU A 13 -42.73 25.39 54.84
N LEU A 14 -43.57 24.39 55.15
CA LEU A 14 -43.43 23.02 54.65
C LEU A 14 -43.59 22.95 53.12
N ALA A 15 -44.53 23.70 52.53
CA ALA A 15 -44.69 23.74 51.07
C ALA A 15 -43.46 24.32 50.36
N ILE A 16 -42.87 25.40 50.90
CA ILE A 16 -41.62 25.98 50.39
C ILE A 16 -40.46 24.98 50.53
N LEU A 17 -40.34 24.30 51.68
CA LEU A 17 -39.27 23.33 51.91
C LEU A 17 -39.39 22.10 51.00
N ALA A 18 -40.61 21.62 50.75
CA ALA A 18 -40.87 20.54 49.79
C ALA A 18 -40.52 20.97 48.37
N MET A 19 -40.92 22.16 47.94
CA MET A 19 -40.58 22.70 46.62
C MET A 19 -39.07 22.88 46.43
N LEU A 20 -38.36 23.38 47.45
CA LEU A 20 -36.89 23.48 47.43
C LEU A 20 -36.22 22.10 47.37
N THR A 21 -36.75 21.11 48.10
CA THR A 21 -36.24 19.73 48.07
C THR A 21 -36.40 19.12 46.66
N PHE A 22 -37.58 19.24 46.06
CA PHE A 22 -37.83 18.80 44.68
C PHE A 22 -36.97 19.55 43.65
N TRP A 23 -36.74 20.85 43.84
CA TRP A 23 -35.89 21.64 42.95
C TRP A 23 -34.42 21.20 43.03
N ILE A 24 -33.91 20.92 44.25
CA ILE A 24 -32.55 20.42 44.45
C ILE A 24 -32.41 19.02 43.86
N ASP A 25 -33.36 18.11 44.11
CA ASP A 25 -33.37 16.78 43.51
C ASP A 25 -33.30 16.84 41.98
N TYR A 26 -34.19 17.62 41.35
CA TYR A 26 -34.20 17.82 39.90
C TYR A 26 -32.91 18.49 39.36
N SER A 27 -32.31 19.41 40.12
CA SER A 27 -31.12 20.16 39.69
C SER A 27 -29.79 19.46 40.00
N VAL A 28 -29.78 18.45 40.88
CA VAL A 28 -28.58 17.72 41.33
C VAL A 28 -28.59 16.26 40.87
N GLN A 29 -29.70 15.75 40.34
CA GLN A 29 -29.70 14.58 39.48
C GLN A 29 -28.75 14.81 38.29
N ALA A 30 -27.53 14.29 38.42
CA ALA A 30 -26.64 14.10 37.29
C ALA A 30 -27.40 13.28 36.24
N PRO A 31 -27.23 13.56 34.93
CA PRO A 31 -27.77 12.69 33.89
C PRO A 31 -27.37 11.26 34.20
N GLU A 32 -28.35 10.35 34.27
CA GLU A 32 -28.03 8.93 34.48
C GLU A 32 -26.99 8.53 33.43
N PRO A 33 -25.87 7.90 33.81
CA PRO A 33 -24.85 7.52 32.85
C PRO A 33 -25.52 6.59 31.83
N LYS A 34 -25.60 7.05 30.58
CA LYS A 34 -26.26 6.29 29.52
C LYS A 34 -25.57 4.93 29.40
N VAL A 35 -26.25 3.87 29.83
CA VAL A 35 -25.79 2.49 29.67
C VAL A 35 -26.16 1.99 28.26
N ASP A 36 -25.92 2.81 27.24
CA ASP A 36 -26.07 2.48 25.82
C ASP A 36 -24.78 1.90 25.21
N GLY A 37 -23.66 2.02 25.94
CA GLY A 37 -22.35 1.56 25.48
C GLY A 37 -21.60 2.56 24.60
N SER A 38 -22.15 3.76 24.34
CA SER A 38 -21.57 4.82 23.48
C SER A 38 -20.20 5.35 23.94
N ASN A 39 -19.70 4.91 25.09
CA ASN A 39 -18.40 5.28 25.65
C ASN A 39 -17.46 4.06 25.79
N ARG A 40 -17.74 2.97 25.07
CA ARG A 40 -16.92 1.75 24.98
C ARG A 40 -16.26 1.71 23.60
N HIS A 41 -14.93 1.70 23.58
CA HIS A 41 -14.12 1.46 22.38
C HIS A 41 -13.99 -0.05 22.13
N ASP A 42 -15.12 -0.72 21.96
CA ASP A 42 -15.21 -2.14 21.61
C ASP A 42 -15.60 -2.26 20.13
N PRO A 43 -14.94 -3.13 19.34
CA PRO A 43 -15.22 -3.23 17.93
C PRO A 43 -16.57 -3.91 17.66
N ASP A 44 -17.32 -3.39 16.69
CA ASP A 44 -18.62 -3.93 16.27
C ASP A 44 -18.50 -4.98 15.15
N TYR A 45 -17.47 -4.86 14.28
CA TYR A 45 -17.07 -5.89 13.35
C TYR A 45 -15.55 -6.11 13.29
N VAL A 46 -15.18 -7.38 13.07
CA VAL A 46 -13.81 -7.84 12.89
C VAL A 46 -13.75 -8.73 11.64
N LEU A 47 -12.87 -8.40 10.69
CA LEU A 47 -12.65 -9.17 9.46
C LEU A 47 -11.24 -9.76 9.44
N ASN A 48 -11.15 -11.08 9.24
CA ASN A 48 -9.89 -11.79 9.03
C ASN A 48 -9.55 -11.84 7.53
N ASN A 49 -8.26 -11.80 7.20
CA ASN A 49 -7.73 -11.76 5.82
C ASN A 49 -8.39 -10.65 4.99
N PHE A 50 -8.45 -9.44 5.54
CA PHE A 50 -9.06 -8.29 4.90
C PHE A 50 -8.38 -7.96 3.57
N ILE A 51 -9.16 -7.76 2.50
CA ILE A 51 -8.70 -7.33 1.19
C ILE A 51 -9.71 -6.32 0.64
N THR A 52 -9.26 -5.09 0.41
CA THR A 52 -10.01 -4.09 -0.36
C THR A 52 -9.20 -3.63 -1.57
N THR A 53 -9.87 -3.33 -2.69
CA THR A 53 -9.26 -2.93 -3.95
C THR A 53 -10.05 -1.77 -4.55
N ARG A 54 -9.35 -0.70 -4.94
CA ARG A 54 -9.93 0.50 -5.55
C ARG A 54 -9.46 0.62 -6.99
N SER A 55 -10.41 0.67 -7.92
CA SER A 55 -10.18 1.03 -9.32
C SER A 55 -10.46 2.52 -9.57
N ASP A 56 -10.01 3.02 -10.73
CA ASP A 56 -10.44 4.31 -11.28
C ASP A 56 -11.73 4.19 -12.11
N GLU A 57 -12.16 5.30 -12.71
CA GLU A 57 -13.36 5.39 -13.56
C GLU A 57 -13.30 4.53 -14.83
N LYS A 58 -12.11 4.08 -15.23
CA LYS A 58 -11.88 3.20 -16.41
C LYS A 58 -11.83 1.73 -16.01
N GLY A 59 -11.83 1.42 -14.71
CA GLY A 59 -11.67 0.09 -14.15
C GLY A 59 -10.22 -0.29 -13.82
N ASP A 60 -9.25 0.57 -14.14
CA ASP A 60 -7.83 0.31 -13.87
C ASP A 60 -7.55 0.34 -12.36
N LEU A 61 -6.77 -0.63 -11.87
CA LEU A 61 -6.43 -0.72 -10.45
C LEU A 61 -5.60 0.50 -10.01
N ARG A 62 -6.07 1.25 -9.00
CA ARG A 62 -5.29 2.32 -8.35
C ARG A 62 -4.52 1.78 -7.16
N TYR A 63 -5.19 1.11 -6.23
CA TYR A 63 -4.55 0.51 -5.06
C TYR A 63 -5.30 -0.70 -4.52
N ARG A 64 -4.60 -1.50 -3.74
CA ARG A 64 -5.11 -2.61 -2.94
C ARG A 64 -4.55 -2.47 -1.53
N LEU A 65 -5.41 -2.61 -0.53
CA LEU A 65 -5.04 -2.64 0.88
C LEU A 65 -5.45 -4.00 1.43
N THR A 66 -4.52 -4.69 2.09
CA THR A 66 -4.77 -5.99 2.72
C THR A 66 -4.24 -6.00 4.15
N ALA A 67 -4.88 -6.74 5.06
CA ALA A 67 -4.46 -6.89 6.45
C ALA A 67 -4.76 -8.31 6.95
N GLU A 68 -4.07 -8.78 7.98
CA GLU A 68 -4.36 -10.08 8.61
C GLU A 68 -5.67 -10.02 9.38
N GLU A 69 -5.85 -8.95 10.17
CA GLU A 69 -7.10 -8.63 10.85
C GLU A 69 -7.44 -7.14 10.62
N MET A 70 -8.73 -6.85 10.50
CA MET A 70 -9.29 -5.51 10.49
C MET A 70 -10.37 -5.42 11.59
N ARG A 71 -10.34 -4.35 12.40
CA ARG A 71 -11.30 -4.06 13.47
C ARG A 71 -11.87 -2.66 13.25
N HIS A 72 -13.18 -2.51 13.27
CA HIS A 72 -13.84 -1.19 13.22
C HIS A 72 -14.41 -0.81 14.58
N TYR A 73 -14.38 0.48 14.89
CA TYR A 73 -14.80 1.04 16.16
C TYR A 73 -15.91 2.08 15.92
N PRO A 74 -17.15 1.82 16.36
CA PRO A 74 -18.30 2.67 16.04
C PRO A 74 -18.37 3.96 16.87
N ASP A 75 -17.48 4.15 17.85
CA ASP A 75 -17.44 5.34 18.71
C ASP A 75 -16.67 6.51 18.08
N ASP A 76 -15.64 6.22 17.26
CA ASP A 76 -14.90 7.21 16.48
C ASP A 76 -14.89 6.95 14.95
N ASP A 77 -15.61 5.92 14.49
CA ASP A 77 -15.71 5.46 13.09
C ASP A 77 -14.34 5.06 12.49
N THR A 78 -13.33 4.83 13.33
CA THR A 78 -11.99 4.43 12.86
C THR A 78 -11.92 2.93 12.57
N THR A 79 -10.93 2.56 11.75
CA THR A 79 -10.64 1.16 11.44
C THR A 79 -9.17 0.85 11.69
N GLU A 80 -8.89 -0.06 12.63
CA GLU A 80 -7.56 -0.59 12.90
C GLU A 80 -7.27 -1.80 12.00
N LEU A 81 -6.02 -1.92 11.55
CA LEU A 81 -5.51 -2.97 10.68
C LEU A 81 -4.26 -3.59 11.31
N GLU A 82 -4.22 -4.91 11.47
CA GLU A 82 -3.02 -5.63 11.88
C GLU A 82 -2.25 -6.12 10.63
N LEU A 83 -0.93 -5.87 10.61
CA LEU A 83 -0.03 -6.16 9.48
C LEU A 83 -0.55 -5.68 8.11
N PRO A 84 -0.89 -4.37 7.96
CA PRO A 84 -1.37 -3.83 6.70
C PRO A 84 -0.28 -3.81 5.61
N HIS A 85 -0.68 -4.24 4.42
CA HIS A 85 0.08 -4.13 3.18
C HIS A 85 -0.74 -3.31 2.18
N PHE A 86 -0.22 -2.16 1.75
CA PHE A 86 -0.83 -1.30 0.75
C PHE A 86 -0.01 -1.33 -0.53
N THR A 87 -0.58 -1.91 -1.58
CA THR A 87 0.03 -1.97 -2.92
C THR A 87 -0.63 -0.94 -3.82
N ARG A 88 0.16 -0.02 -4.35
CA ARG A 88 -0.29 0.99 -5.31
C ARG A 88 0.19 0.66 -6.71
N PHE A 89 -0.75 0.66 -7.66
CA PHE A 89 -0.52 0.29 -9.05
C PHE A 89 -0.50 1.52 -9.95
N GLU A 90 0.19 1.42 -11.08
CA GLU A 90 0.22 2.46 -12.10
C GLU A 90 0.54 1.85 -13.47
N ILE A 91 -0.21 2.26 -14.50
CA ILE A 91 -0.10 1.69 -15.85
C ILE A 91 1.32 1.91 -16.41
N GLY A 92 1.97 0.83 -16.82
CA GLY A 92 3.31 0.85 -17.42
C GLY A 92 4.47 1.12 -16.45
N LYS A 93 4.24 1.15 -15.13
CA LYS A 93 5.25 1.40 -14.09
C LYS A 93 5.25 0.29 -13.03
N PRO A 94 6.34 0.12 -12.27
CA PRO A 94 6.34 -0.81 -11.12
C PRO A 94 5.32 -0.37 -10.08
N PHE A 95 4.75 -1.34 -9.37
CA PHE A 95 3.96 -1.05 -8.18
C PHE A 95 4.84 -0.51 -7.05
N THR A 96 4.21 0.20 -6.12
CA THR A 96 4.83 0.60 -4.85
C THR A 96 4.10 -0.11 -3.73
N LEU A 97 4.86 -0.78 -2.85
CA LEU A 97 4.35 -1.49 -1.68
C LEU A 97 4.66 -0.67 -0.42
N ILE A 98 3.71 -0.59 0.49
CA ILE A 98 3.86 -0.02 1.83
C ILE A 98 3.45 -1.09 2.83
N GLU A 99 4.32 -1.39 3.79
CA GLU A 99 4.15 -2.42 4.81
C GLU A 99 4.31 -1.75 6.18
N GLY A 100 3.60 -2.21 7.21
CA GLY A 100 3.76 -1.75 8.59
C GLY A 100 3.19 -2.76 9.59
N LYS A 101 3.43 -2.56 10.89
CA LYS A 101 2.89 -3.45 11.95
C LYS A 101 1.41 -3.19 12.21
N LYS A 102 1.02 -1.92 12.28
CA LYS A 102 -0.36 -1.48 12.48
C LYS A 102 -0.76 -0.44 11.43
N GLY A 103 -2.05 -0.39 11.13
CA GLY A 103 -2.68 0.61 10.29
C GLY A 103 -3.90 1.21 10.96
N PHE A 104 -4.16 2.49 10.75
CA PHE A 104 -5.39 3.17 11.19
C PHE A 104 -5.98 3.94 10.01
N VAL A 105 -7.24 3.67 9.69
CA VAL A 105 -8.00 4.38 8.65
C VAL A 105 -8.98 5.34 9.35
N SER A 106 -9.03 6.59 8.86
CA SER A 106 -10.02 7.59 9.29
C SER A 106 -11.45 7.22 8.88
N SER A 107 -12.44 7.81 9.55
CA SER A 107 -13.87 7.73 9.22
C SER A 107 -14.16 7.95 7.73
N ASP A 108 -13.59 9.02 7.17
CA ASP A 108 -13.80 9.42 5.77
C ASP A 108 -13.00 8.56 4.78
N ALA A 109 -12.20 7.60 5.27
CA ALA A 109 -11.24 6.78 4.52
C ALA A 109 -10.21 7.56 3.68
N ASP A 110 -10.03 8.85 3.97
CA ASP A 110 -9.15 9.79 3.26
C ASP A 110 -7.66 9.60 3.63
N LYS A 111 -7.39 9.10 4.84
CA LYS A 111 -6.08 8.94 5.44
C LYS A 111 -5.90 7.52 5.99
N ILE A 112 -4.78 6.91 5.62
CA ILE A 112 -4.30 5.64 6.18
C ILE A 112 -2.97 5.92 6.89
N GLU A 113 -2.97 5.83 8.21
CA GLU A 113 -1.76 5.92 9.03
C GLU A 113 -1.15 4.53 9.22
N PHE A 114 0.13 4.37 8.89
CA PHE A 114 0.93 3.17 9.15
C PHE A 114 1.84 3.41 10.34
N VAL A 115 1.94 2.45 11.26
CA VAL A 115 2.73 2.56 12.50
C VAL A 115 3.56 1.29 12.74
N GLY A 116 4.83 1.49 13.12
CA GLY A 116 5.76 0.44 13.49
C GLY A 116 6.44 -0.23 12.29
N ASP A 117 7.77 -0.09 12.22
CA ASP A 117 8.66 -0.64 11.18
C ASP A 117 8.12 -0.42 9.75
N VAL A 118 7.65 0.80 9.46
CA VAL A 118 7.02 1.11 8.18
C VAL A 118 8.05 1.09 7.05
N LYS A 119 7.80 0.25 6.06
CA LYS A 119 8.67 0.01 4.92
C LYS A 119 7.92 0.28 3.61
N VAL A 120 8.39 1.26 2.86
CA VAL A 120 7.95 1.54 1.49
C VAL A 120 8.96 0.96 0.52
N VAL A 121 8.53 0.19 -0.47
CA VAL A 121 9.38 -0.39 -1.52
C VAL A 121 8.83 0.00 -2.88
N ARG A 122 9.68 0.56 -3.75
CA ARG A 122 9.42 0.73 -5.18
C ARG A 122 10.48 -0.03 -5.96
N GLN A 123 10.03 -1.02 -6.74
CA GLN A 123 10.90 -1.87 -7.54
C GLN A 123 11.75 -1.08 -8.54
N ALA A 124 12.89 -1.66 -8.93
CA ALA A 124 13.77 -1.13 -9.96
C ALA A 124 13.04 -0.97 -11.31
N TYR A 125 13.25 0.15 -12.00
CA TYR A 125 12.61 0.45 -13.28
C TYR A 125 13.37 1.50 -14.10
N ASN A 126 13.45 1.28 -15.42
CA ASN A 126 14.05 2.21 -16.38
C ASN A 126 15.45 2.73 -15.96
N GLY A 127 16.36 1.80 -15.64
CA GLY A 127 17.73 2.08 -15.21
C GLY A 127 17.88 2.67 -13.80
N LYS A 128 16.77 2.92 -13.08
CA LYS A 128 16.80 3.27 -11.64
C LYS A 128 16.67 1.98 -10.84
N GLY A 129 17.59 1.73 -9.92
CA GLY A 129 17.53 0.58 -9.03
C GLY A 129 16.40 0.68 -7.99
N GLU A 130 16.28 -0.34 -7.13
CA GLU A 130 15.25 -0.37 -6.10
C GLU A 130 15.36 0.85 -5.17
N MET A 131 14.21 1.35 -4.71
CA MET A 131 14.13 2.40 -3.71
C MET A 131 13.33 1.92 -2.51
N VAL A 132 13.92 1.98 -1.33
CA VAL A 132 13.29 1.63 -0.06
C VAL A 132 13.26 2.86 0.84
N VAL A 133 12.15 3.07 1.55
CA VAL A 133 12.00 4.09 2.60
C VAL A 133 11.61 3.40 3.90
N LEU A 134 12.34 3.68 4.98
CA LEU A 134 12.10 3.16 6.32
C LEU A 134 11.76 4.32 7.27
N THR A 135 10.70 4.17 8.07
CA THR A 135 10.23 5.13 9.07
C THR A 135 9.41 4.45 10.17
N ASP A 136 9.24 5.09 11.32
CA ASP A 136 8.42 4.54 12.42
C ASP A 136 6.91 4.75 12.21
N ARG A 137 6.53 5.79 11.44
CA ARG A 137 5.15 6.15 11.11
C ARG A 137 5.07 6.80 9.73
N LEU A 138 3.99 6.55 8.99
CA LEU A 138 3.71 7.18 7.70
C LEU A 138 2.19 7.41 7.53
N ASP A 139 1.80 8.66 7.29
CA ASP A 139 0.42 9.04 6.96
C ASP A 139 0.28 9.08 5.43
N VAL A 140 -0.58 8.25 4.87
CA VAL A 140 -0.83 8.12 3.43
C VAL A 140 -2.23 8.65 3.10
N PHE A 141 -2.31 9.51 2.09
CA PHE A 141 -3.56 10.07 1.56
C PHE A 141 -3.77 9.52 0.14
N PRO A 142 -4.55 8.43 -0.06
CA PRO A 142 -4.58 7.70 -1.32
C PRO A 142 -5.11 8.51 -2.51
N ASP A 143 -6.16 9.30 -2.28
CA ASP A 143 -6.79 10.13 -3.33
C ASP A 143 -6.02 11.41 -3.62
N ASP A 144 -5.33 11.96 -2.63
CA ASP A 144 -4.40 13.07 -2.84
C ASP A 144 -3.06 12.66 -3.45
N GLU A 145 -2.78 11.35 -3.51
CA GLU A 145 -1.51 10.77 -3.93
C GLU A 145 -0.30 11.31 -3.15
N ARG A 146 -0.52 11.56 -1.85
CA ARG A 146 0.45 12.18 -0.94
C ARG A 146 0.81 11.22 0.19
N ALA A 147 2.05 11.26 0.66
CA ALA A 147 2.48 10.58 1.87
C ALA A 147 3.32 11.52 2.74
N VAL A 148 3.10 11.52 4.04
CA VAL A 148 3.70 12.45 5.00
C VAL A 148 4.19 11.68 6.22
N THR A 149 5.34 12.07 6.75
CA THR A 149 5.79 11.63 8.08
C THR A 149 6.50 12.78 8.77
N ASP A 150 6.41 12.85 10.09
CA ASP A 150 7.18 13.74 10.97
C ASP A 150 8.40 13.01 11.61
N ARG A 151 8.47 11.68 11.45
CA ARG A 151 9.47 10.81 12.08
C ARG A 151 10.83 10.85 11.37
N PRO A 152 11.89 10.30 12.00
CA PRO A 152 13.13 9.97 11.31
C PRO A 152 12.85 9.04 10.12
N VAL A 153 13.43 9.36 8.97
CA VAL A 153 13.26 8.61 7.73
C VAL A 153 14.63 8.26 7.14
N VAL A 154 14.75 7.03 6.62
CA VAL A 154 15.91 6.57 5.87
C VAL A 154 15.46 6.14 4.48
N ILE A 155 15.98 6.81 3.45
CA ILE A 155 15.72 6.50 2.04
C ILE A 155 16.98 5.86 1.49
N THR A 156 16.89 4.62 1.03
CA THR A 156 17.96 3.94 0.28
C THR A 156 17.54 3.80 -1.18
N GLN A 157 18.45 4.08 -2.10
CA GLN A 157 18.24 3.82 -3.52
C GLN A 157 19.49 3.19 -4.14
N GLU A 158 19.30 2.05 -4.80
CA GLU A 158 20.36 1.36 -5.51
C GLU A 158 20.91 2.20 -6.69
N PRO A 159 22.22 2.11 -6.99
CA PRO A 159 23.17 1.19 -6.39
C PRO A 159 23.73 1.63 -5.02
N LYS A 160 23.84 2.94 -4.75
CA LYS A 160 24.57 3.48 -3.58
C LYS A 160 24.14 4.90 -3.12
N THR A 161 22.84 5.13 -2.99
CA THR A 161 22.31 6.36 -2.37
C THR A 161 21.69 6.05 -1.03
N VAL A 162 22.06 6.78 0.02
CA VAL A 162 21.43 6.70 1.36
C VAL A 162 21.17 8.10 1.85
N ILE A 163 19.92 8.41 2.22
CA ILE A 163 19.52 9.72 2.73
C ILE A 163 18.85 9.51 4.09
N HIS A 164 19.35 10.20 5.11
CA HIS A 164 18.71 10.30 6.41
C HIS A 164 18.06 11.68 6.54
N ALA A 165 16.85 11.75 7.07
CA ALA A 165 16.18 13.00 7.42
C ALA A 165 15.26 12.80 8.63
N THR A 166 14.65 13.89 9.09
CA THR A 166 13.52 13.89 10.01
C THR A 166 12.42 14.70 9.35
N GLY A 167 11.25 14.10 9.19
CA GLY A 167 10.16 14.67 8.40
C GLY A 167 10.34 14.52 6.88
N MET A 168 9.32 13.98 6.22
CA MET A 168 9.25 13.84 4.76
C MET A 168 7.83 14.12 4.27
N ILE A 169 7.72 14.83 3.14
CA ILE A 169 6.49 14.96 2.36
C ILE A 169 6.79 14.45 0.94
N TYR A 170 6.07 13.41 0.53
CA TYR A 170 6.02 12.95 -0.86
C TYR A 170 4.70 13.38 -1.49
N ASP A 171 4.78 14.00 -2.66
CA ASP A 171 3.65 14.41 -3.47
C ASP A 171 3.85 13.84 -4.88
N LYS A 172 3.01 12.88 -5.29
CA LYS A 172 3.12 12.30 -6.63
C LYS A 172 2.59 13.24 -7.73
N LYS A 173 1.54 14.02 -7.47
CA LYS A 173 0.93 14.94 -8.45
C LYS A 173 1.99 15.93 -8.95
N ASN A 174 2.78 16.49 -8.04
CA ASN A 174 3.89 17.40 -8.32
C ASN A 174 5.25 16.68 -8.54
N GLN A 175 5.30 15.35 -8.38
CA GLN A 175 6.52 14.53 -8.45
C GLN A 175 7.66 14.98 -7.51
N THR A 176 7.32 15.51 -6.32
CA THR A 176 8.31 16.04 -5.36
C THR A 176 8.48 15.17 -4.13
N VAL A 177 9.71 15.14 -3.60
CA VAL A 177 10.04 14.68 -2.25
C VAL A 177 10.66 15.86 -1.51
N GLN A 178 10.05 16.28 -0.42
CA GLN A 178 10.56 17.33 0.46
C GLN A 178 11.01 16.69 1.77
N LEU A 179 12.23 17.01 2.22
CA LEU A 179 12.81 16.51 3.47
C LEU A 179 13.03 17.70 4.40
N MET A 180 12.49 17.64 5.61
CA MET A 180 12.27 18.86 6.40
C MET A 180 13.47 19.22 7.28
N ASN A 181 13.93 18.28 8.10
CA ASN A 181 14.92 18.53 9.15
C ASN A 181 16.07 17.51 9.09
N ARG A 182 17.26 17.92 9.57
CA ARG A 182 18.45 17.06 9.76
C ARG A 182 18.87 16.21 8.54
N VAL A 183 18.63 16.72 7.34
CA VAL A 183 18.90 16.02 6.08
C VAL A 183 20.40 15.76 5.91
N LYS A 184 20.77 14.49 5.70
CA LYS A 184 22.13 14.02 5.39
C LYS A 184 22.03 13.02 4.23
N ALA A 185 22.58 13.39 3.08
CA ALA A 185 22.65 12.50 1.91
C ALA A 185 24.08 11.99 1.72
N HIS A 186 24.21 10.67 1.54
CA HIS A 186 25.40 10.00 1.03
C HIS A 186 25.09 9.47 -0.37
N TYR A 187 25.86 9.90 -1.36
CA TYR A 187 25.69 9.54 -2.76
C TYR A 187 27.03 9.13 -3.34
N GLU A 188 27.22 7.83 -3.62
CA GLU A 188 28.35 7.37 -4.41
C GLU A 188 27.93 7.41 -5.90
N LYS A 189 28.70 8.15 -6.71
CA LYS A 189 28.47 8.19 -8.17
C LYS A 189 28.51 6.76 -8.72
N PRO A 190 27.49 6.30 -9.48
CA PRO A 190 27.57 5.03 -10.18
C PRO A 190 28.86 5.00 -11.01
N LYS A 191 29.65 3.93 -10.88
CA LYS A 191 30.69 3.66 -11.87
C LYS A 191 29.97 3.50 -13.21
N MET A 192 30.31 4.34 -14.20
CA MET A 192 29.95 4.06 -15.58
C MET A 192 30.54 2.69 -15.91
N ASP A 193 29.71 1.77 -16.38
CA ASP A 193 30.20 0.48 -16.84
C ASP A 193 30.90 0.66 -18.19
N ILE A 194 32.23 0.82 -18.12
CA ILE A 194 33.10 0.98 -19.27
C ILE A 194 33.37 -0.37 -19.98
N SER A 195 32.73 -1.48 -19.57
CA SER A 195 32.87 -2.78 -20.27
C SER A 195 32.24 -2.79 -21.67
N SER A 196 31.50 -1.74 -22.05
CA SER A 196 31.13 -1.46 -23.45
C SER A 196 32.14 -0.53 -24.13
N THR A 197 33.42 -0.92 -24.12
CA THR A 197 34.46 -0.26 -24.93
C THR A 197 33.99 -0.26 -26.40
N PRO A 198 34.17 0.81 -27.20
CA PRO A 198 33.73 0.84 -28.60
C PRO A 198 34.24 -0.34 -29.46
N ASN A 199 35.34 -0.97 -29.04
CA ASN A 199 35.93 -2.15 -29.67
C ASN A 199 35.05 -3.41 -29.55
N ASP A 200 34.25 -3.56 -28.48
CA ASP A 200 33.34 -4.70 -28.30
C ASP A 200 32.04 -4.54 -29.08
N LEU A 201 31.60 -3.30 -29.32
CA LEU A 201 30.52 -3.01 -30.27
C LEU A 201 30.96 -3.31 -31.71
N ASN A 202 32.18 -2.93 -32.09
CA ASN A 202 32.74 -3.28 -33.40
C ASN A 202 32.96 -4.79 -33.57
N ARG A 203 33.42 -5.51 -32.54
CA ARG A 203 33.50 -6.98 -32.58
C ARG A 203 32.13 -7.62 -32.73
N ARG A 204 31.14 -7.24 -31.90
CA ARG A 204 29.77 -7.76 -32.01
C ARG A 204 29.12 -7.45 -33.36
N ALA A 205 29.40 -6.28 -33.95
CA ALA A 205 28.95 -5.94 -35.29
C ALA A 205 29.63 -6.83 -36.37
N ALA A 206 30.94 -7.07 -36.27
CA ALA A 206 31.67 -7.95 -37.18
C ALA A 206 31.23 -9.43 -37.06
N ASP A 207 30.97 -9.90 -35.84
CA ASP A 207 30.48 -11.26 -35.57
C ASP A 207 29.02 -11.44 -36.02
N ALA A 208 28.16 -10.43 -35.82
CA ALA A 208 26.80 -10.43 -36.37
C ALA A 208 26.78 -10.41 -37.90
N MET A 209 27.63 -9.60 -38.53
CA MET A 209 27.75 -9.55 -40.00
C MET A 209 28.30 -10.86 -40.58
N ARG A 210 29.17 -11.57 -39.83
CA ARG A 210 29.58 -12.95 -40.15
C ARG A 210 28.43 -13.94 -40.06
N LEU A 211 27.64 -13.91 -38.99
CA LEU A 211 26.45 -14.78 -38.88
C LEU A 211 25.46 -14.52 -40.02
N GLU A 212 25.25 -13.27 -40.42
CA GLU A 212 24.33 -12.92 -41.51
C GLU A 212 24.84 -13.41 -42.89
N LEU A 213 26.17 -13.38 -43.11
CA LEU A 213 26.81 -13.98 -44.28
C LEU A 213 26.67 -15.51 -44.29
N ASP A 214 26.91 -16.19 -43.16
CA ASP A 214 26.79 -17.66 -43.04
C ASP A 214 25.32 -18.12 -43.15
N MET A 215 24.36 -17.35 -42.63
CA MET A 215 22.92 -17.62 -42.81
C MET A 215 22.49 -17.44 -44.27
N ASN A 216 22.96 -16.40 -44.97
CA ASN A 216 22.66 -16.20 -46.39
C ASN A 216 23.36 -17.22 -47.30
N ALA A 217 24.57 -17.68 -46.95
CA ALA A 217 25.23 -18.80 -47.62
C ALA A 217 24.44 -20.11 -47.43
N THR A 218 23.93 -20.35 -46.22
CA THR A 218 23.09 -21.51 -45.90
C THR A 218 21.76 -21.47 -46.65
N ALA A 219 21.07 -20.32 -46.69
CA ALA A 219 19.83 -20.12 -47.45
C ALA A 219 20.02 -20.42 -48.96
N ASN A 220 21.08 -19.88 -49.56
CA ASN A 220 21.44 -20.15 -50.97
C ASN A 220 21.82 -21.62 -51.26
N GLN A 221 22.18 -22.40 -50.23
CA GLN A 221 22.50 -23.83 -50.37
C GLN A 221 21.27 -24.73 -50.21
N ILE A 222 20.26 -24.28 -49.44
CA ILE A 222 18.98 -24.99 -49.28
C ILE A 222 18.17 -24.89 -50.58
N ASP A 223 18.05 -23.68 -51.15
CA ASP A 223 17.23 -23.42 -52.34
C ASP A 223 17.69 -24.22 -53.57
N ARG A 224 19.01 -24.40 -53.74
CA ARG A 224 19.60 -25.23 -54.81
C ARG A 224 19.34 -26.74 -54.68
N ARG A 225 18.83 -27.23 -53.54
CA ARG A 225 18.52 -28.66 -53.34
C ARG A 225 17.06 -29.03 -53.59
N VAL A 226 16.19 -28.06 -53.84
CA VAL A 226 14.76 -28.34 -54.14
C VAL A 226 14.60 -28.81 -55.59
N ARG A 227 14.63 -30.12 -55.80
CA ARG A 227 14.18 -30.75 -57.06
C ARG A 227 12.64 -30.77 -57.11
N PRO A 228 12.01 -30.64 -58.31
CA PRO A 228 10.56 -30.70 -58.46
C PRO A 228 9.99 -32.09 -58.16
N ALA A 229 8.66 -32.13 -57.95
CA ALA A 229 7.93 -33.26 -57.37
C ALA A 229 7.97 -34.58 -58.17
N GLY A 230 7.89 -35.70 -57.44
CA GLY A 230 7.54 -37.02 -57.98
C GLY A 230 8.44 -38.18 -57.53
N ALA A 231 8.11 -38.82 -56.41
CA ALA A 231 8.65 -40.14 -56.04
C ALA A 231 7.67 -40.91 -55.13
N VAL A 232 7.62 -42.24 -55.28
CA VAL A 232 6.66 -43.15 -54.63
C VAL A 232 7.10 -43.49 -53.20
N GLN A 233 6.15 -43.55 -52.26
CA GLN A 233 6.39 -44.04 -50.89
C GLN A 233 6.49 -45.58 -50.87
N PRO A 234 7.53 -46.19 -50.27
CA PRO A 234 7.58 -47.64 -50.06
C PRO A 234 6.78 -48.07 -48.82
N GLU A 235 6.05 -49.18 -48.93
CA GLU A 235 5.38 -49.83 -47.78
C GLU A 235 6.41 -50.28 -46.73
N ILE A 236 6.09 -50.07 -45.44
CA ILE A 236 6.81 -50.69 -44.33
C ILE A 236 5.99 -51.88 -43.82
N LYS A 237 6.49 -53.10 -44.05
CA LYS A 237 5.89 -54.32 -43.49
C LYS A 237 6.36 -54.53 -42.05
N LEU A 238 5.39 -54.68 -41.14
CA LEU A 238 5.63 -54.89 -39.73
C LEU A 238 5.95 -56.38 -39.46
N ASN A 239 7.22 -56.70 -39.19
CA ASN A 239 7.61 -58.01 -38.68
C ASN A 239 7.62 -57.97 -37.14
N LEU A 240 6.60 -58.55 -36.52
CA LEU A 240 6.64 -58.89 -35.10
C LEU A 240 7.42 -60.20 -34.95
N SER A 241 8.69 -60.11 -34.52
CA SER A 241 9.37 -61.26 -33.92
C SER A 241 9.27 -61.13 -32.40
N LYS A 242 8.68 -62.18 -31.83
CA LYS A 242 8.70 -62.53 -30.41
C LYS A 242 10.12 -62.98 -30.01
N ASP A 243 10.37 -63.11 -28.71
CA ASP A 243 11.61 -63.51 -28.00
C ASP A 243 12.29 -62.34 -27.25
N ILE A 244 12.65 -62.44 -25.97
CA ILE A 244 12.32 -63.46 -24.95
C ILE A 244 11.57 -62.73 -23.82
N ASP A 245 10.35 -63.10 -23.42
CA ASP A 245 9.48 -64.21 -23.86
C ASP A 245 8.39 -63.81 -24.91
#